data_AF-A0A5C6C3D5-F1
#
_entry.id   AF-A0A5C6C3D5-F1
#
_cell.length_a   1.000
_cell.length_b   1.000
_cell.length_c   1.000
_cell.angle_alpha   90.00
_cell.angle_beta   90.00
_cell.angle_gamma   90.00
#
_symmetry.space_group_name_H-M   'P 1'
#
loop_
_entity.id
_entity.type
_entity.pdbx_description
1 polymer ?
#
loop_
_entity_poly.entity_id
_entity_poly.type
_entity_poly.pdbx_seq_one_letter_code
_entity_poly.pdbx_strand_id
1 'polypeptide(L)'
;MKALDGTFMAMIFNTSRRRRLLKFEADLLQIALATLVVLTMTPGCEVPAVMSSLLPTATFHEKLNLHAVDFFEDEQVVELCEAIEDNDLDEMKRLIAAGVDVNTIGKGGVTPLFWAFPDNQLERFVLLLKKDADPNVRLTSDLGLPNVFRSGDTVMHLAARSQFPTQFLEVMKHGGDPTVPGRHGDTVLHEIIRAGVRNAHERIAAAVAKGADINAIDHLEATPIETAVGRFGQYDLAIELLEMGADPTIASDERLGNTIHSVLANKRSVDNGKGVMFPREYAAIERFLAALQVKGYDVDQAQEDIERWAELSKQNPARPGWFRKNEILRLKKRNARVQKAEQHATEQSSGKHVEKADATQ
;
A
#
# COMPACT_ATOMS: atom_id res chain seq x y z
N MET A 1 25.26 11.23 58.27
CA MET A 1 24.39 10.77 57.16
C MET A 1 23.12 10.16 57.76
N LYS A 2 22.12 11.00 58.02
CA LYS A 2 20.80 10.58 58.51
C LYS A 2 19.79 10.73 57.39
N ALA A 3 18.92 9.73 57.31
CA ALA A 3 17.79 9.52 56.42
C ALA A 3 17.15 10.78 55.85
N LEU A 4 17.07 10.84 54.52
CA LEU A 4 16.06 11.64 53.83
C LEU A 4 14.70 11.00 54.08
N ASP A 5 13.77 11.86 54.46
CA ASP A 5 12.57 11.62 55.24
C ASP A 5 11.43 11.04 54.39
N GLY A 6 10.73 10.03 54.89
CA GLY A 6 9.63 9.32 54.20
C GLY A 6 8.43 10.19 53.82
N THR A 7 8.40 11.42 54.35
CA THR A 7 7.38 12.44 54.11
C THR A 7 7.45 13.01 52.69
N PHE A 8 8.62 13.07 52.06
CA PHE A 8 8.79 13.63 50.70
C PHE A 8 8.29 12.68 49.61
N MET A 9 8.56 11.37 49.76
CA MET A 9 8.03 10.34 48.85
C MET A 9 6.50 10.19 48.96
N ALA A 10 5.94 10.35 50.17
CA ALA A 10 4.48 10.36 50.36
C ALA A 10 3.80 11.56 49.67
N MET A 11 4.47 12.72 49.59
CA MET A 11 3.94 13.91 48.93
C MET A 11 3.97 13.80 47.38
N ILE A 12 5.00 13.16 46.82
CA ILE A 12 5.10 12.86 45.37
C ILE A 12 4.10 11.77 44.97
N PHE A 13 3.96 10.70 45.76
CA PHE A 13 2.95 9.66 45.50
C PHE A 13 1.52 10.21 45.62
N ASN A 14 1.26 11.10 46.59
CA ASN A 14 -0.06 11.70 46.78
C ASN A 14 -0.39 12.70 45.65
N THR A 15 0.57 13.48 45.14
CA THR A 15 0.35 14.35 43.97
C THR A 15 0.13 13.57 42.68
N SER A 16 0.83 12.45 42.46
CA SER A 16 0.60 11.57 41.29
C SER A 16 -0.72 10.79 41.37
N ARG A 17 -1.19 10.45 42.57
CA ARG A 17 -2.50 9.80 42.78
C ARG A 17 -3.64 10.81 42.66
N ARG A 18 -3.44 12.05 43.13
CA ARG A 18 -4.39 13.16 42.98
C ARG A 18 -4.49 13.64 41.53
N ARG A 19 -3.39 13.67 40.77
CA ARG A 19 -3.39 13.87 39.30
C ARG A 19 -4.13 12.74 38.57
N ARG A 20 -3.95 11.48 38.98
CA ARG A 20 -4.69 10.34 38.43
C ARG A 20 -6.19 10.39 38.72
N LEU A 21 -6.59 10.79 39.92
CA LEU A 21 -8.00 10.94 40.30
C LEU A 21 -8.67 12.12 39.59
N LEU A 22 -7.98 13.26 39.47
CA LEU A 22 -8.47 14.42 38.70
C LEU A 22 -8.58 14.11 37.20
N LYS A 23 -7.65 13.31 36.65
CA LYS A 23 -7.73 12.81 35.26
C LYS A 23 -8.91 11.85 35.09
N PHE A 24 -9.12 10.93 36.03
CA PHE A 24 -10.24 9.97 36.01
C PHE A 24 -11.62 10.66 36.15
N GLU A 25 -11.75 11.69 36.98
CA GLU A 25 -12.99 12.48 37.11
C GLU A 25 -13.26 13.35 35.85
N ALA A 26 -12.22 13.88 35.22
CA ALA A 26 -12.33 14.58 33.94
C ALA A 26 -12.73 13.63 32.79
N ASP A 27 -12.16 12.44 32.75
CA ASP A 27 -12.47 11.39 31.77
C ASP A 27 -13.93 10.92 31.92
N LEU A 28 -14.44 10.77 33.16
CA LEU A 28 -15.84 10.41 33.42
C LEU A 28 -16.83 11.49 32.99
N LEU A 29 -16.49 12.78 33.20
CA LEU A 29 -17.29 13.90 32.71
C LEU A 29 -17.27 13.99 31.18
N GLN A 30 -16.14 13.70 30.52
CA GLN A 30 -16.03 13.63 29.07
C GLN A 30 -16.81 12.45 28.47
N ILE A 31 -16.80 11.28 29.12
CA ILE A 31 -17.59 10.12 28.69
C ILE A 31 -19.10 10.41 28.84
N ALA A 32 -19.51 11.08 29.91
CA ALA A 32 -20.90 11.51 30.12
C ALA A 32 -21.34 12.56 29.07
N LEU A 33 -20.46 13.48 28.69
CA LEU A 33 -20.73 14.48 27.65
C LEU A 33 -20.80 13.84 26.25
N ALA A 34 -19.92 12.89 25.94
CA ALA A 34 -19.90 12.17 24.67
C ALA A 34 -21.13 11.25 24.49
N THR A 35 -21.57 10.58 25.56
CA THR A 35 -22.79 9.74 25.54
C THR A 35 -24.07 10.57 25.38
N LEU A 36 -24.14 11.76 25.98
CA LEU A 36 -25.26 12.70 25.79
C LEU A 36 -25.36 13.21 24.34
N VAL A 37 -24.22 13.41 23.67
CA VAL A 37 -24.15 13.86 22.26
C VAL A 37 -24.55 12.75 21.28
N VAL A 38 -24.11 11.50 21.52
CA VAL A 38 -24.48 10.34 20.67
C VAL A 38 -25.99 10.07 20.67
N LEU A 39 -26.69 10.35 21.80
CA LEU A 39 -28.15 10.21 21.91
C LEU A 39 -28.96 11.26 21.13
N THR A 40 -28.31 12.31 20.59
CA THR A 40 -29.00 13.45 19.92
C THR A 40 -28.66 13.62 18.44
N MET A 41 -27.78 12.77 17.87
CA MET A 41 -27.36 12.88 16.47
C MET A 41 -28.19 11.96 15.57
N THR A 42 -28.88 12.54 14.58
CA THR A 42 -29.49 11.81 13.47
C THR A 42 -28.41 11.38 12.45
N PRO A 43 -28.59 10.25 11.73
CA PRO A 43 -27.59 9.75 10.80
C PRO A 43 -27.48 10.68 9.58
N GLY A 44 -26.33 11.35 9.45
CA GLY A 44 -26.03 12.28 8.35
C GLY A 44 -25.25 13.54 8.73
N CYS A 45 -25.08 13.85 10.01
CA CYS A 45 -24.22 14.97 10.45
C CYS A 45 -22.75 14.55 10.51
N GLU A 46 -21.88 15.28 9.79
CA GLU A 46 -20.45 15.30 10.06
C GLU A 46 -20.20 15.76 11.50
N VAL A 47 -19.29 15.09 12.20
CA VAL A 47 -18.85 15.51 13.55
C VAL A 47 -18.34 16.95 13.46
N PRO A 48 -18.93 17.92 14.18
CA PRO A 48 -18.47 19.30 14.12
C PRO A 48 -16.98 19.37 14.50
N ALA A 49 -16.18 20.13 13.76
CA ALA A 49 -14.72 20.28 13.96
C ALA A 49 -14.31 20.56 15.43
N VAL A 50 -15.22 21.15 16.21
CA VAL A 50 -15.07 21.42 17.65
C VAL A 50 -14.94 20.13 18.50
N MET A 51 -15.51 19.00 18.07
CA MET A 51 -15.35 17.71 18.76
C MET A 51 -13.97 17.08 18.53
N SER A 52 -13.36 17.32 17.36
CA SER A 52 -12.00 16.84 17.08
C SER A 52 -10.94 17.59 17.90
N SER A 53 -11.25 18.78 18.41
CA SER A 53 -10.35 19.58 19.25
C SER A 53 -10.49 19.34 20.76
N LEU A 54 -11.47 18.53 21.19
CA LEU A 54 -11.84 18.37 22.61
C LEU A 54 -11.35 17.08 23.28
N LEU A 55 -10.74 16.17 22.53
CA LEU A 55 -10.09 14.97 23.05
C LEU A 55 -8.60 15.04 22.70
N PRO A 56 -7.66 14.85 23.65
CA PRO A 56 -6.31 14.46 23.27
C PRO A 56 -6.47 13.15 22.51
N THR A 57 -6.26 13.18 21.21
CA THR A 57 -6.33 11.95 20.42
C THR A 57 -5.09 11.17 20.76
N ALA A 58 -5.24 10.13 21.57
CA ALA A 58 -4.12 9.26 21.93
C ALA A 58 -3.39 8.82 20.65
N THR A 59 -2.06 8.84 20.68
CA THR A 59 -1.24 8.48 19.52
C THR A 59 -1.50 7.02 19.12
N PHE A 60 -1.15 6.64 17.89
CA PHE A 60 -1.19 5.25 17.46
C PHE A 60 -0.40 4.33 18.41
N HIS A 61 0.76 4.79 18.86
CA HIS A 61 1.63 4.08 19.80
C HIS A 61 0.97 3.93 21.18
N GLU A 62 0.37 4.99 21.72
CA GLU A 62 -0.38 4.94 22.98
C GLU A 62 -1.58 3.99 22.89
N LYS A 63 -2.35 4.04 21.79
CA LYS A 63 -3.53 3.17 21.58
C LYS A 63 -3.18 1.69 21.54
N LEU A 64 -1.98 1.36 21.04
CA LEU A 64 -1.51 -0.02 20.86
C LEU A 64 -0.52 -0.45 21.93
N ASN A 65 -0.23 0.42 22.91
CA ASN A 65 0.77 0.20 23.95
C ASN A 65 2.13 -0.22 23.37
N LEU A 66 2.57 0.50 22.33
CA LEU A 66 3.89 0.36 21.72
C LEU A 66 4.80 1.41 22.34
N HIS A 67 5.95 1.01 22.86
CA HIS A 67 6.93 1.92 23.42
C HIS A 67 8.23 1.86 22.63
N ALA A 68 8.82 3.02 22.31
CA ALA A 68 10.06 3.08 21.53
C ALA A 68 11.21 2.25 22.14
N VAL A 69 11.30 2.20 23.46
CA VAL A 69 12.27 1.39 24.22
C VAL A 69 12.18 -0.13 23.95
N ASP A 70 11.04 -0.62 23.46
CA ASP A 70 10.88 -2.04 23.10
C ASP A 70 11.51 -2.37 21.74
N PHE A 71 11.83 -1.34 20.94
CA PHE A 71 12.34 -1.45 19.58
C PHE A 71 13.76 -0.92 19.43
N PHE A 72 14.16 0.12 20.16
CA PHE A 72 15.47 0.78 20.01
C PHE A 72 16.31 0.66 21.28
N GLU A 73 17.58 0.30 21.11
CA GLU A 73 18.56 0.24 22.21
C GLU A 73 19.25 1.58 22.47
N ASP A 74 19.37 2.44 21.44
CA ASP A 74 19.98 3.76 21.56
C ASP A 74 19.01 4.74 22.26
N GLU A 75 19.40 5.23 23.43
CA GLU A 75 18.63 6.16 24.25
C GLU A 75 18.27 7.44 23.49
N GLN A 76 19.17 7.96 22.63
CA GLN A 76 18.88 9.18 21.88
C GLN A 76 17.85 8.94 20.76
N VAL A 77 17.79 7.72 20.22
CA VAL A 77 16.79 7.33 19.23
C VAL A 77 15.43 7.10 19.91
N VAL A 78 15.44 6.56 21.13
CA VAL A 78 14.24 6.49 21.97
C VAL A 78 13.70 7.90 22.25
N GLU A 79 14.54 8.83 22.70
CA GLU A 79 14.16 10.24 22.92
C GLU A 79 13.61 10.87 21.63
N LEU A 80 14.21 10.57 20.47
CA LEU A 80 13.69 11.03 19.18
C LEU A 80 12.30 10.45 18.87
N CYS A 81 12.07 9.17 19.16
CA CYS A 81 10.77 8.54 18.96
C CYS A 81 9.70 9.07 19.92
N GLU A 82 10.06 9.38 21.16
CA GLU A 82 9.17 10.06 22.12
C GLU A 82 8.81 11.48 21.62
N ALA A 83 9.79 12.25 21.14
CA ALA A 83 9.53 13.55 20.53
C ALA A 83 8.66 13.45 19.26
N ILE A 84 8.81 12.38 18.47
CA ILE A 84 7.92 12.07 17.34
C ILE A 84 6.49 11.85 17.85
N GLU A 85 6.29 11.02 18.87
CA GLU A 85 4.97 10.73 19.46
C GLU A 85 4.29 12.00 19.97
N ASP A 86 5.01 12.84 20.69
CA ASP A 86 4.54 14.12 21.22
C ASP A 86 4.35 15.21 20.16
N ASN A 87 4.77 14.94 18.91
CA ASN A 87 4.81 15.91 17.80
C ASN A 87 5.63 17.17 18.15
N ASP A 88 6.69 17.01 18.95
CA ASP A 88 7.61 18.08 19.33
C ASP A 88 8.68 18.28 18.25
N LEU A 89 8.34 19.10 17.25
CA LEU A 89 9.23 19.41 16.13
C LEU A 89 10.52 20.10 16.56
N ASP A 90 10.52 20.86 17.66
CA ASP A 90 11.71 21.60 18.08
C ASP A 90 12.69 20.67 18.79
N GLU A 91 12.17 19.74 19.60
CA GLU A 91 12.98 18.69 20.20
C GLU A 91 13.53 17.72 19.15
N MET A 92 12.73 17.31 18.17
CA MET A 92 13.22 16.52 17.04
C MET A 92 14.39 17.21 16.32
N LYS A 93 14.28 18.52 16.03
CA LYS A 93 15.36 19.29 15.40
C LYS A 93 16.60 19.35 16.29
N ARG A 94 16.43 19.53 17.60
CA ARG A 94 17.53 19.58 18.57
C ARG A 94 18.29 18.26 18.60
N LEU A 95 17.58 17.14 18.71
CA LEU A 95 18.15 15.78 18.73
C LEU A 95 18.86 15.45 17.42
N ILE A 96 18.23 15.70 16.27
CA ILE A 96 18.86 15.50 14.97
C ILE A 96 20.11 16.37 14.80
N ALA A 97 20.09 17.62 15.27
CA ALA A 97 21.26 18.50 15.25
C ALA A 97 22.38 18.05 16.21
N ALA A 98 22.03 17.31 17.27
CA ALA A 98 22.99 16.69 18.17
C ALA A 98 23.65 15.42 17.59
N GLY A 99 23.17 14.94 16.45
CA GLY A 99 23.78 13.82 15.70
C GLY A 99 23.06 12.48 15.86
N VAL A 100 21.81 12.47 16.33
CA VAL A 100 21.00 11.23 16.38
C VAL A 100 20.84 10.65 14.97
N ASP A 101 21.12 9.35 14.84
CA ASP A 101 20.98 8.64 13.57
C ASP A 101 19.50 8.31 13.29
N VAL A 102 18.90 9.07 12.38
CA VAL A 102 17.51 8.91 11.93
C VAL A 102 17.24 7.61 11.16
N ASN A 103 18.30 6.88 10.79
CA ASN A 103 18.25 5.60 10.09
C ASN A 103 18.51 4.40 11.00
N THR A 104 18.61 4.61 12.31
CA THR A 104 18.77 3.51 13.28
C THR A 104 17.67 2.47 13.07
N ILE A 105 18.08 1.20 12.92
CA ILE A 105 17.18 0.08 12.69
C ILE A 105 16.94 -0.63 14.03
N GLY A 106 15.74 -0.49 14.54
CA GLY A 106 15.27 -1.19 15.73
C GLY A 106 14.80 -2.62 15.45
N LYS A 107 14.36 -3.29 16.51
CA LYS A 107 13.78 -4.63 16.46
C LYS A 107 12.63 -4.68 15.45
N GLY A 108 12.58 -5.74 14.65
CA GLY A 108 11.55 -5.89 13.62
C GLY A 108 11.77 -5.02 12.37
N GLY A 109 12.91 -4.34 12.25
CA GLY A 109 13.21 -3.47 11.10
C GLY A 109 12.56 -2.08 11.17
N VAL A 110 12.13 -1.67 12.37
CA VAL A 110 11.49 -0.38 12.63
C VAL A 110 12.54 0.73 12.57
N THR A 111 12.24 1.82 11.87
CA THR A 111 13.08 3.04 11.84
C THR A 111 12.32 4.22 12.44
N PRO A 112 12.99 5.31 12.85
CA PRO A 112 12.32 6.55 13.24
C PRO A 112 11.34 7.08 12.19
N LEU A 113 11.65 6.94 10.90
CA LEU A 113 10.75 7.31 9.81
C LEU A 113 9.48 6.43 9.77
N PHE A 114 9.63 5.12 9.98
CA PHE A 114 8.48 4.23 10.15
C PHE A 114 7.64 4.63 11.36
N TRP A 115 8.29 4.92 12.50
CA TRP A 115 7.62 5.33 13.74
C TRP A 115 6.80 6.61 13.55
N ALA A 116 7.27 7.55 12.75
CA ALA A 116 6.55 8.79 12.48
C ALA A 116 5.30 8.65 11.59
N PHE A 117 5.15 7.54 10.86
CA PHE A 117 4.14 7.36 9.82
C PHE A 117 2.67 7.27 10.30
N PRO A 118 2.31 6.46 11.33
CA PRO A 118 0.91 6.07 11.57
C PRO A 118 -0.08 7.21 11.91
N ASP A 119 0.37 8.30 12.54
CA ASP A 119 -0.53 9.39 12.97
C ASP A 119 -0.77 10.47 11.91
N ASN A 120 -0.22 10.33 10.70
CA ASN A 120 -0.38 11.31 9.60
C ASN A 120 0.04 12.76 9.93
N GLN A 121 1.03 12.93 10.81
CA GLN A 121 1.60 14.25 11.08
C GLN A 121 2.67 14.56 10.02
N LEU A 122 2.27 15.29 8.98
CA LEU A 122 3.08 15.47 7.76
C LEU A 122 4.39 16.18 8.05
N GLU A 123 4.38 17.24 8.87
CA GLU A 123 5.55 18.08 9.13
C GLU A 123 6.69 17.30 9.80
N ARG A 124 6.39 16.50 10.82
CA ARG A 124 7.39 15.67 11.52
C ARG A 124 7.92 14.55 10.63
N PHE A 125 7.03 13.97 9.82
CA PHE A 125 7.41 12.92 8.87
C PHE A 125 8.34 13.46 7.77
N VAL A 126 8.01 14.62 7.20
CA VAL A 126 8.83 15.31 6.19
C VAL A 126 10.14 15.82 6.78
N LEU A 127 10.18 16.20 8.05
CA LEU A 127 11.43 16.57 8.73
C LEU A 127 12.44 15.42 8.69
N LEU A 128 12.02 14.19 8.98
CA LEU A 128 12.89 13.01 8.92
C LEU A 128 13.34 12.73 7.48
N LEU A 129 12.44 12.79 6.50
CA LEU A 129 12.78 12.62 5.08
C LEU A 129 13.79 13.67 4.57
N LYS A 130 13.68 14.92 5.03
CA LYS A 130 14.65 15.99 4.72
C LYS A 130 16.02 15.80 5.41
N LYS A 131 16.11 14.85 6.33
CA LYS A 131 17.32 14.45 7.04
C LYS A 131 17.81 13.08 6.59
N ASP A 132 17.48 12.73 5.34
CA ASP A 132 17.94 11.53 4.65
C ASP A 132 17.53 10.22 5.34
N ALA A 133 16.38 10.24 6.03
CA ALA A 133 15.78 9.00 6.53
C ALA A 133 15.32 8.12 5.35
N ASP A 134 15.74 6.85 5.34
CA ASP A 134 15.52 5.92 4.23
C ASP A 134 14.11 5.30 4.28
N PRO A 135 13.25 5.59 3.29
CA PRO A 135 11.90 5.03 3.21
C PRO A 135 11.85 3.57 2.74
N ASN A 136 12.99 2.96 2.41
CA ASN A 136 13.09 1.64 1.79
C ASN A 136 13.53 0.54 2.76
N VAL A 137 13.76 0.87 4.04
CA VAL A 137 14.06 -0.13 5.07
C VAL A 137 12.89 -1.09 5.24
N ARG A 138 13.17 -2.39 5.14
CA ARG A 138 12.16 -3.45 5.20
C ARG A 138 11.94 -3.90 6.64
N LEU A 139 10.67 -3.94 7.04
CA LEU A 139 10.27 -4.65 8.25
C LEU A 139 10.62 -6.13 8.14
N THR A 140 11.08 -6.71 9.25
CA THR A 140 11.36 -8.14 9.37
C THR A 140 10.24 -8.90 10.08
N SER A 141 9.33 -8.21 10.76
CA SER A 141 8.13 -8.78 11.39
C SER A 141 6.89 -7.93 11.14
N ASP A 142 5.73 -8.39 11.61
CA ASP A 142 4.47 -7.63 11.60
C ASP A 142 4.26 -6.79 12.88
N LEU A 143 5.27 -6.74 13.76
CA LEU A 143 5.24 -6.05 15.05
C LEU A 143 4.07 -6.49 15.97
N GLY A 144 3.54 -7.70 15.79
CA GLY A 144 2.36 -8.19 16.51
C GLY A 144 1.04 -7.62 15.99
N LEU A 145 1.07 -6.93 14.85
CA LEU A 145 -0.07 -6.25 14.23
C LEU A 145 -0.25 -6.71 12.77
N PRO A 146 -0.54 -8.00 12.51
CA PRO A 146 -0.55 -8.61 11.17
C PRO A 146 -1.54 -7.98 10.17
N ASN A 147 -2.56 -7.29 10.68
CA ASN A 147 -3.55 -6.57 9.86
C ASN A 147 -3.14 -5.13 9.54
N VAL A 148 -2.14 -4.60 10.25
CA VAL A 148 -1.66 -3.22 10.11
C VAL A 148 -0.31 -3.21 9.41
N PHE A 149 0.64 -4.00 9.88
CA PHE A 149 2.00 -4.09 9.36
C PHE A 149 2.31 -5.50 8.89
N ARG A 150 3.26 -5.62 7.96
CA ARG A 150 3.63 -6.89 7.36
C ARG A 150 5.13 -6.99 7.22
N SER A 151 5.67 -8.18 7.48
CA SER A 151 7.06 -8.49 7.14
C SER A 151 7.30 -8.25 5.64
N GLY A 152 8.38 -7.54 5.33
CA GLY A 152 8.73 -7.11 3.98
C GLY A 152 8.21 -5.72 3.59
N ASP A 153 7.27 -5.12 4.34
CA ASP A 153 6.81 -3.75 4.09
C ASP A 153 7.95 -2.75 4.34
N THR A 154 7.96 -1.67 3.58
CA THR A 154 8.77 -0.47 3.81
C THR A 154 7.86 0.73 4.04
N VAL A 155 8.40 1.89 4.41
CA VAL A 155 7.61 3.13 4.49
C VAL A 155 7.00 3.47 3.12
N MET A 156 7.70 3.18 2.02
CA MET A 156 7.14 3.28 0.66
C MET A 156 5.88 2.42 0.48
N HIS A 157 5.87 1.18 0.98
CA HIS A 157 4.69 0.31 0.91
C HIS A 157 3.53 0.80 1.77
N LEU A 158 3.81 1.29 2.99
CA LEU A 158 2.79 1.87 3.84
C LEU A 158 2.17 3.11 3.20
N ALA A 159 3.01 3.99 2.67
CA ALA A 159 2.58 5.19 1.97
C ALA A 159 1.73 4.83 0.74
N ALA A 160 2.09 3.77 0.01
CA ALA A 160 1.35 3.30 -1.16
C ALA A 160 -0.10 2.90 -0.84
N ARG A 161 -0.33 2.23 0.30
CA ARG A 161 -1.67 1.76 0.71
C ARG A 161 -2.40 2.66 1.72
N SER A 162 -1.76 3.74 2.19
CA SER A 162 -2.38 4.64 3.16
C SER A 162 -3.38 5.60 2.50
N GLN A 163 -4.27 6.19 3.30
CA GLN A 163 -5.12 7.29 2.86
C GLN A 163 -4.40 8.66 2.91
N PHE A 164 -3.07 8.68 3.00
CA PHE A 164 -2.25 9.88 3.16
C PHE A 164 -1.53 10.24 1.84
N PRO A 165 -2.23 10.89 0.88
CA PRO A 165 -1.69 11.14 -0.45
C PRO A 165 -0.40 11.97 -0.42
N THR A 166 -0.31 12.95 0.47
CA THR A 166 0.85 13.83 0.57
C THR A 166 2.09 13.10 1.09
N GLN A 167 1.93 12.17 2.06
CA GLN A 167 3.05 11.38 2.55
C GLN A 167 3.63 10.47 1.45
N PHE A 168 2.79 9.87 0.60
CA PHE A 168 3.26 9.11 -0.56
C PHE A 168 4.13 9.96 -1.49
N LEU A 169 3.68 11.17 -1.83
CA LEU A 169 4.43 12.06 -2.72
C LEU A 169 5.75 12.53 -2.09
N GLU A 170 5.75 12.82 -0.79
CA GLU A 170 6.99 13.20 -0.08
C GLU A 170 7.96 12.02 0.04
N VAL A 171 7.49 10.79 0.31
CA VAL A 171 8.33 9.59 0.26
C VAL A 171 8.96 9.44 -1.12
N MET A 172 8.15 9.55 -2.19
CA MET A 172 8.65 9.48 -3.56
C MET A 172 9.67 10.59 -3.84
N LYS A 173 9.44 11.82 -3.39
CA LYS A 173 10.39 12.91 -3.57
C LYS A 173 11.71 12.68 -2.82
N HIS A 174 11.68 12.01 -1.67
CA HIS A 174 12.81 11.78 -0.78
C HIS A 174 13.37 10.34 -0.87
N GLY A 175 13.50 9.80 -2.08
CA GLY A 175 14.22 8.53 -2.30
C GLY A 175 13.40 7.26 -2.13
N GLY A 176 12.08 7.36 -2.00
CA GLY A 176 11.18 6.20 -2.08
C GLY A 176 11.35 5.45 -3.40
N ASP A 177 11.63 4.16 -3.28
CA ASP A 177 11.82 3.23 -4.40
C ASP A 177 10.60 2.32 -4.55
N PRO A 178 9.77 2.53 -5.60
CA PRO A 178 8.58 1.71 -5.82
C PRO A 178 8.88 0.33 -6.42
N THR A 179 10.15 0.02 -6.71
CA THR A 179 10.59 -1.27 -7.25
C THR A 179 10.93 -2.30 -6.17
N VAL A 180 11.09 -1.84 -4.91
CA VAL A 180 11.32 -2.75 -3.78
C VAL A 180 10.09 -3.63 -3.61
N PRO A 181 10.24 -4.97 -3.59
CA PRO A 181 9.12 -5.87 -3.42
C PRO A 181 8.63 -5.87 -1.96
N GLY A 182 7.32 -5.78 -1.80
CA GLY A 182 6.65 -5.85 -0.50
C GLY A 182 6.53 -7.29 0.00
N ARG A 183 5.51 -7.53 0.83
CA ARG A 183 5.20 -8.89 1.28
C ARG A 183 4.90 -9.79 0.09
N HIS A 184 5.44 -11.01 0.11
CA HIS A 184 5.26 -12.04 -0.94
C HIS A 184 5.73 -11.64 -2.34
N GLY A 185 6.38 -10.50 -2.51
CA GLY A 185 6.70 -9.98 -3.85
C GLY A 185 5.60 -9.10 -4.45
N ASP A 186 4.62 -8.67 -3.66
CA ASP A 186 3.64 -7.66 -4.10
C ASP A 186 4.38 -6.37 -4.49
N THR A 187 4.06 -5.82 -5.67
CA THR A 187 4.60 -4.52 -6.10
C THR A 187 3.79 -3.37 -5.53
N VAL A 188 4.40 -2.19 -5.45
CA VAL A 188 3.71 -0.96 -5.00
C VAL A 188 2.43 -0.69 -5.78
N LEU A 189 2.39 -1.01 -7.09
CA LEU A 189 1.20 -0.82 -7.91
C LEU A 189 0.03 -1.72 -7.45
N HIS A 190 0.31 -2.98 -7.10
CA HIS A 190 -0.71 -3.88 -6.55
C HIS A 190 -1.26 -3.39 -5.21
N GLU A 191 -0.38 -2.88 -4.34
CA GLU A 191 -0.78 -2.33 -3.05
C GLU A 191 -1.70 -1.11 -3.20
N ILE A 192 -1.38 -0.18 -4.11
CA ILE A 192 -2.22 0.99 -4.41
C ILE A 192 -3.62 0.57 -4.85
N ILE A 193 -3.70 -0.38 -5.79
CA ILE A 193 -4.96 -0.86 -6.37
C ILE A 193 -5.80 -1.59 -5.32
N ARG A 194 -5.21 -2.51 -4.56
CA ARG A 194 -5.90 -3.28 -3.52
C ARG A 194 -6.42 -2.39 -2.39
N ALA A 195 -5.69 -1.32 -2.06
CA ALA A 195 -6.08 -0.38 -1.02
C ALA A 195 -7.25 0.53 -1.44
N GLY A 196 -7.52 0.69 -2.75
CA GLY A 196 -8.61 1.54 -3.24
C GLY A 196 -8.46 2.99 -2.83
N VAL A 197 -7.24 3.51 -2.83
CA VAL A 197 -6.93 4.90 -2.42
C VAL A 197 -7.51 5.89 -3.42
N ARG A 198 -7.99 7.04 -2.94
CA ARG A 198 -8.69 8.04 -3.77
C ARG A 198 -7.84 8.64 -4.91
N ASN A 199 -6.53 8.67 -4.75
CA ASN A 199 -5.57 9.22 -5.71
C ASN A 199 -4.71 8.12 -6.34
N ALA A 200 -5.31 6.96 -6.63
CA ALA A 200 -4.60 5.82 -7.19
C ALA A 200 -3.90 6.17 -8.51
N HIS A 201 -4.57 6.95 -9.37
CA HIS A 201 -4.02 7.45 -10.64
C HIS A 201 -2.66 8.13 -10.44
N GLU A 202 -2.62 9.17 -9.60
CA GLU A 202 -1.44 9.99 -9.39
C GLU A 202 -0.31 9.19 -8.74
N ARG A 203 -0.65 8.26 -7.83
CA ARG A 203 0.34 7.38 -7.19
C ARG A 203 0.96 6.40 -8.17
N ILE A 204 0.14 5.79 -9.02
CA ILE A 204 0.61 4.85 -10.04
C ILE A 204 1.44 5.59 -11.07
N ALA A 205 0.98 6.73 -11.56
CA ALA A 205 1.73 7.56 -12.51
C ALA A 205 3.11 7.96 -11.95
N ALA A 206 3.17 8.40 -10.69
CA ALA A 206 4.42 8.73 -10.02
C ALA A 206 5.34 7.50 -9.84
N ALA A 207 4.78 6.35 -9.47
CA ALA A 207 5.53 5.12 -9.30
C ALA A 207 6.13 4.62 -10.64
N VAL A 208 5.33 4.63 -11.71
CA VAL A 208 5.77 4.26 -13.07
C VAL A 208 6.85 5.20 -13.57
N ALA A 209 6.70 6.52 -13.36
CA ALA A 209 7.72 7.51 -13.71
C ALA A 209 9.07 7.26 -12.99
N LYS A 210 9.04 6.53 -11.87
CA LYS A 210 10.21 6.10 -11.09
C LYS A 210 10.67 4.66 -11.37
N GLY A 211 10.14 4.02 -12.41
CA GLY A 211 10.58 2.70 -12.85
C GLY A 211 9.80 1.52 -12.26
N ALA A 212 8.65 1.76 -11.59
CA ALA A 212 7.74 0.66 -11.28
C ALA A 212 7.23 0.03 -12.58
N ASP A 213 7.37 -1.29 -12.70
CA ASP A 213 6.89 -2.03 -13.87
C ASP A 213 5.36 -2.13 -13.84
N ILE A 214 4.71 -1.44 -14.79
CA ILE A 214 3.27 -1.40 -15.00
C ILE A 214 2.66 -2.78 -15.29
N ASN A 215 3.50 -3.73 -15.72
CA ASN A 215 3.14 -5.09 -16.11
C ASN A 215 3.70 -6.16 -15.16
N ALA A 216 4.25 -5.76 -14.01
CA ALA A 216 4.79 -6.70 -13.04
C ALA A 216 3.74 -7.72 -12.61
N ILE A 217 4.15 -8.97 -12.38
CA ILE A 217 3.26 -10.00 -11.83
C ILE A 217 3.47 -10.12 -10.32
N ASP A 218 2.37 -10.12 -9.56
CA ASP A 218 2.41 -10.34 -8.12
C ASP A 218 2.51 -11.84 -7.76
N HIS A 219 2.49 -12.14 -6.46
CA HIS A 219 2.53 -13.50 -5.94
C HIS A 219 1.30 -14.36 -6.27
N LEU A 220 0.23 -13.73 -6.76
CA LEU A 220 -0.99 -14.38 -7.24
C LEU A 220 -0.95 -14.49 -8.78
N GLU A 221 0.22 -14.22 -9.36
CA GLU A 221 0.48 -14.18 -10.79
C GLU A 221 -0.40 -13.19 -11.56
N ALA A 222 -0.95 -12.16 -10.91
CA ALA A 222 -1.77 -11.14 -11.53
C ALA A 222 -0.94 -9.91 -11.90
N THR A 223 -1.32 -9.23 -12.99
CA THR A 223 -0.80 -7.89 -13.32
C THR A 223 -1.60 -6.81 -12.58
N PRO A 224 -1.11 -5.56 -12.51
CA PRO A 224 -1.86 -4.46 -11.90
C PRO A 224 -3.23 -4.26 -12.56
N ILE A 225 -3.29 -4.29 -13.90
CA ILE A 225 -4.55 -4.14 -14.64
C ILE A 225 -5.53 -5.29 -14.36
N GLU A 226 -5.04 -6.54 -14.25
CA GLU A 226 -5.89 -7.68 -13.89
C GLU A 226 -6.42 -7.55 -12.46
N THR A 227 -5.59 -7.09 -11.54
CA THR A 227 -5.98 -6.86 -10.15
C THR A 227 -7.10 -5.81 -10.08
N ALA A 228 -6.95 -4.68 -10.77
CA ALA A 228 -7.94 -3.61 -10.80
C ALA A 228 -9.31 -4.10 -11.27
N VAL A 229 -9.34 -4.83 -12.39
CA VAL A 229 -10.59 -5.28 -13.00
C VAL A 229 -11.14 -6.54 -12.34
N GLY A 230 -10.35 -7.62 -12.33
CA GLY A 230 -10.80 -8.96 -11.97
C GLY A 230 -11.19 -9.11 -10.50
N ARG A 231 -10.59 -8.31 -9.61
CA ARG A 231 -10.84 -8.40 -8.15
C ARG A 231 -11.63 -7.25 -7.58
N PHE A 232 -11.43 -6.03 -8.09
CA PHE A 232 -11.99 -4.82 -7.49
C PHE A 232 -12.97 -4.06 -8.39
N GLY A 233 -13.13 -4.45 -9.66
CA GLY A 233 -14.05 -3.76 -10.58
C GLY A 233 -13.69 -2.29 -10.82
N GLN A 234 -12.42 -1.92 -10.66
CA GLN A 234 -11.91 -0.55 -10.83
C GLN A 234 -11.65 -0.27 -12.33
N TYR A 235 -12.69 -0.30 -13.15
CA TYR A 235 -12.57 -0.16 -14.61
C TYR A 235 -12.04 1.21 -15.05
N ASP A 236 -12.42 2.30 -14.38
CA ASP A 236 -11.88 3.63 -14.69
C ASP A 236 -10.36 3.67 -14.48
N LEU A 237 -9.87 3.12 -13.35
CA LEU A 237 -8.43 2.96 -13.11
C LEU A 237 -7.76 2.04 -14.13
N ALA A 238 -8.45 0.98 -14.57
CA ALA A 238 -7.93 0.08 -15.60
C ALA A 238 -7.77 0.77 -16.97
N ILE A 239 -8.66 1.70 -17.32
CA ILE A 239 -8.51 2.54 -18.53
C ILE A 239 -7.26 3.41 -18.40
N GLU A 240 -7.05 4.05 -17.23
CA GLU A 240 -5.85 4.85 -16.98
C GLU A 240 -4.57 4.00 -17.06
N LEU A 241 -4.60 2.77 -16.52
CA LEU A 241 -3.49 1.82 -16.66
C LEU A 241 -3.18 1.49 -18.13
N LEU A 242 -4.21 1.31 -18.99
CA LEU A 242 -4.04 1.12 -20.44
C LEU A 242 -3.42 2.37 -21.10
N GLU A 243 -3.77 3.56 -20.63
CA GLU A 243 -3.16 4.80 -21.12
C GLU A 243 -1.69 4.91 -20.74
N MET A 244 -1.31 4.38 -19.57
CA MET A 244 0.08 4.29 -19.09
C MET A 244 0.88 3.12 -19.72
N GLY A 245 0.28 2.32 -20.61
CA GLY A 245 0.96 1.24 -21.32
C GLY A 245 0.88 -0.14 -20.65
N ALA A 246 -0.09 -0.37 -19.75
CA ALA A 246 -0.40 -1.70 -19.25
C ALA A 246 -0.84 -2.63 -20.41
N ASP A 247 -0.34 -3.86 -20.41
CA ASP A 247 -0.69 -4.90 -21.38
C ASP A 247 -1.78 -5.82 -20.79
N PRO A 248 -3.02 -5.73 -21.29
CA PRO A 248 -4.16 -6.53 -20.83
C PRO A 248 -4.11 -7.98 -21.35
N THR A 249 -3.11 -8.33 -22.17
CA THR A 249 -2.96 -9.66 -22.78
C THR A 249 -2.03 -10.58 -21.99
N ILE A 250 -1.26 -10.02 -21.05
CA ILE A 250 -0.37 -10.78 -20.17
C ILE A 250 -1.18 -11.80 -19.40
N ALA A 251 -0.73 -13.05 -19.48
CA ALA A 251 -1.48 -14.14 -18.92
C ALA A 251 -1.19 -14.35 -17.43
N SER A 252 -2.20 -14.27 -16.57
CA SER A 252 -2.18 -14.61 -15.15
C SER A 252 -2.72 -16.04 -14.91
N ASP A 253 -2.33 -16.68 -13.79
CA ASP A 253 -2.93 -17.99 -13.43
C ASP A 253 -4.35 -17.83 -12.86
N GLU A 254 -4.71 -16.61 -12.47
CA GLU A 254 -6.07 -16.30 -12.06
C GLU A 254 -7.01 -16.05 -13.25
N ARG A 255 -8.25 -16.49 -13.06
CA ARG A 255 -9.44 -15.92 -13.69
C ARG A 255 -9.46 -15.78 -15.22
N LEU A 256 -9.00 -16.79 -15.96
CA LEU A 256 -9.33 -17.06 -17.38
C LEU A 256 -8.24 -16.72 -18.41
N GLY A 257 -7.04 -16.41 -17.96
CA GLY A 257 -5.91 -16.28 -18.86
C GLY A 257 -5.37 -14.88 -18.84
N ASN A 258 -6.11 -13.88 -19.34
CA ASN A 258 -5.71 -12.48 -19.31
C ASN A 258 -6.92 -11.57 -19.08
N THR A 259 -6.68 -10.27 -18.91
CA THR A 259 -7.71 -9.31 -18.51
C THR A 259 -8.87 -9.21 -19.49
N ILE A 260 -8.61 -9.24 -20.80
CA ILE A 260 -9.68 -9.18 -21.81
C ILE A 260 -10.64 -10.36 -21.62
N HIS A 261 -10.11 -11.58 -21.48
CA HIS A 261 -10.93 -12.78 -21.27
C HIS A 261 -11.64 -12.77 -19.91
N SER A 262 -10.97 -12.29 -18.85
CA SER A 262 -11.57 -12.13 -17.51
C SER A 262 -12.82 -11.25 -17.56
N VAL A 263 -12.74 -10.10 -18.23
CA VAL A 263 -13.86 -9.14 -18.37
C VAL A 263 -15.00 -9.74 -19.17
N LEU A 264 -14.71 -10.30 -20.35
CA LEU A 264 -15.72 -10.84 -21.25
C LEU A 264 -16.46 -12.03 -20.61
N ALA A 265 -15.75 -12.90 -19.89
CA ALA A 265 -16.40 -14.00 -19.20
C ALA A 265 -17.30 -13.54 -18.05
N ASN A 266 -16.91 -12.50 -17.31
CA ASN A 266 -17.72 -11.92 -16.26
C ASN A 266 -19.00 -11.32 -16.86
N LYS A 267 -18.86 -10.48 -17.90
CA LYS A 267 -19.98 -9.92 -18.66
C LYS A 267 -20.92 -11.02 -19.17
N ARG A 268 -20.36 -12.05 -19.82
CA ARG A 268 -21.12 -13.20 -20.33
C ARG A 268 -21.84 -13.95 -19.22
N SER A 269 -21.25 -14.09 -18.03
CA SER A 269 -21.92 -14.74 -16.89
C SER A 269 -23.17 -13.97 -16.50
N VAL A 270 -23.07 -12.65 -16.38
CA VAL A 270 -24.19 -11.75 -16.08
C VAL A 270 -25.25 -11.81 -17.18
N ASP A 271 -24.86 -11.73 -18.46
CA ASP A 271 -25.78 -11.78 -19.60
C ASP A 271 -26.58 -13.10 -19.63
N ASN A 272 -26.01 -14.21 -19.14
CA ASN A 272 -26.68 -15.51 -19.01
C ASN A 272 -27.51 -15.65 -17.73
N GLY A 273 -27.77 -14.56 -17.00
CA GLY A 273 -28.50 -14.57 -15.74
C GLY A 273 -27.74 -15.21 -14.57
N LYS A 274 -26.43 -15.44 -14.71
CA LYS A 274 -25.55 -15.99 -13.68
C LYS A 274 -24.71 -14.87 -13.07
N GLY A 275 -25.31 -14.10 -12.16
CA GLY A 275 -24.66 -13.01 -11.44
C GLY A 275 -25.58 -11.81 -11.27
N VAL A 276 -25.19 -10.89 -10.38
CA VAL A 276 -25.87 -9.61 -10.19
C VAL A 276 -24.81 -8.53 -10.42
N MET A 277 -25.08 -7.61 -11.34
CA MET A 277 -24.21 -6.49 -11.65
C MET A 277 -25.05 -5.23 -11.77
N PHE A 278 -24.58 -4.13 -11.17
CA PHE A 278 -25.29 -2.87 -11.23
C PHE A 278 -25.15 -2.23 -12.63
N PRO A 279 -26.16 -1.48 -13.12
CA PRO A 279 -26.08 -0.83 -14.44
C PRO A 279 -24.82 0.03 -14.64
N ARG A 280 -24.34 0.70 -13.57
CA ARG A 280 -23.11 1.49 -13.59
C ARG A 280 -21.85 0.65 -13.83
N GLU A 281 -21.80 -0.56 -13.28
CA GLU A 281 -20.66 -1.48 -13.41
C GLU A 281 -20.65 -2.07 -14.83
N TYR A 282 -21.83 -2.43 -15.35
CA TYR A 282 -21.97 -2.88 -16.72
C TYR A 282 -21.52 -1.81 -17.72
N ALA A 283 -21.96 -0.56 -17.52
CA ALA A 283 -21.49 0.55 -18.35
C ALA A 283 -19.98 0.80 -18.23
N ALA A 284 -19.38 0.54 -17.07
CA ALA A 284 -17.93 0.64 -16.88
C ALA A 284 -17.17 -0.46 -17.64
N ILE A 285 -17.70 -1.69 -17.66
CA ILE A 285 -17.19 -2.78 -18.51
C ILE A 285 -17.22 -2.38 -19.98
N GLU A 286 -18.36 -1.89 -20.48
CA GLU A 286 -18.50 -1.48 -21.88
C GLU A 286 -17.51 -0.37 -22.25
N ARG A 287 -17.32 0.62 -21.37
CA ARG A 287 -16.31 1.66 -21.57
C ARG A 287 -14.90 1.09 -21.63
N PHE A 288 -14.57 0.13 -20.76
CA PHE A 288 -13.27 -0.53 -20.77
C PHE A 288 -13.03 -1.36 -22.03
N LEU A 289 -14.02 -2.14 -22.47
CA LEU A 289 -13.95 -2.93 -23.72
C LEU A 289 -13.80 -2.02 -24.95
N ALA A 290 -14.53 -0.90 -24.99
CA ALA A 290 -14.37 0.11 -26.03
C ALA A 290 -12.96 0.74 -26.01
N ALA A 291 -12.42 1.05 -24.83
CA ALA A 291 -11.05 1.55 -24.68
C ALA A 291 -10.00 0.56 -25.21
N LEU A 292 -10.20 -0.75 -24.96
CA LEU A 292 -9.35 -1.81 -25.51
C LEU A 292 -9.39 -1.82 -27.04
N GLN A 293 -10.56 -1.74 -27.65
CA GLN A 293 -10.71 -1.69 -29.12
C GLN A 293 -10.03 -0.45 -29.71
N VAL A 294 -10.20 0.73 -29.08
CA VAL A 294 -9.53 1.98 -29.50
C VAL A 294 -8.01 1.85 -29.44
N LYS A 295 -7.47 1.12 -28.46
CA LYS A 295 -6.03 0.81 -28.34
C LYS A 295 -5.56 -0.29 -29.30
N GLY A 296 -6.45 -0.87 -30.10
CA GLY A 296 -6.12 -1.88 -31.11
C GLY A 296 -6.09 -3.32 -30.60
N TYR A 297 -6.63 -3.60 -29.42
CA TYR A 297 -6.77 -4.97 -28.92
C TYR A 297 -7.97 -5.67 -29.57
N ASP A 298 -7.77 -6.92 -29.97
CA ASP A 298 -8.78 -7.75 -30.62
C ASP A 298 -9.77 -8.35 -29.61
N VAL A 299 -10.75 -7.53 -29.23
CA VAL A 299 -11.81 -7.92 -28.29
C VAL A 299 -12.77 -8.94 -28.91
N ASP A 300 -12.97 -8.88 -30.22
CA ASP A 300 -13.88 -9.79 -30.93
C ASP A 300 -13.31 -11.22 -30.94
N GLN A 301 -12.02 -11.38 -31.22
CA GLN A 301 -11.37 -12.68 -31.14
C GLN A 301 -11.41 -13.26 -29.71
N ALA A 302 -11.21 -12.42 -28.69
CA ALA A 302 -11.31 -12.86 -27.29
C ALA A 302 -12.75 -13.30 -26.93
N GLN A 303 -13.77 -12.65 -27.49
CA GLN A 303 -15.18 -13.04 -27.33
C GLN A 303 -15.45 -14.40 -27.99
N GLU A 304 -14.95 -14.62 -29.20
CA GLU A 304 -15.02 -15.92 -29.89
C GLU A 304 -14.33 -17.03 -29.08
N ASP A 305 -13.17 -16.74 -28.49
CA ASP A 305 -12.43 -17.69 -27.64
C ASP A 305 -13.27 -18.10 -26.42
N ILE A 306 -13.93 -17.15 -25.76
CA ILE A 306 -14.85 -17.41 -24.63
C ILE A 306 -16.01 -18.32 -25.04
N GLU A 307 -16.62 -18.08 -26.20
CA GLU A 307 -17.73 -18.89 -26.72
C GLU A 307 -17.28 -20.30 -27.10
N ARG A 308 -16.14 -20.40 -27.79
CA ARG A 308 -15.51 -21.68 -28.14
C ARG A 308 -15.21 -22.51 -26.90
N TRP A 309 -14.62 -21.92 -25.86
CA TRP A 309 -14.34 -22.62 -24.61
C TRP A 309 -15.60 -23.07 -23.88
N ALA A 310 -16.66 -22.27 -23.93
CA ALA A 310 -17.95 -22.64 -23.35
C ALA A 310 -18.54 -23.87 -24.06
N GLU A 311 -18.49 -23.91 -25.38
CA GLU A 311 -19.02 -25.04 -26.17
C GLU A 311 -18.20 -26.32 -25.95
N LEU A 312 -16.87 -26.24 -25.99
CA LEU A 312 -15.99 -27.37 -25.67
C LEU A 312 -16.22 -27.90 -24.24
N SER A 313 -16.54 -27.01 -23.29
CA SER A 313 -16.83 -27.42 -21.92
C SER A 313 -18.18 -28.14 -21.79
N LYS A 314 -19.18 -27.81 -22.63
CA LYS A 314 -20.45 -28.58 -22.69
C LYS A 314 -20.22 -29.97 -23.29
N GLN A 315 -19.36 -30.07 -24.30
CA GLN A 315 -19.02 -31.34 -24.95
C GLN A 315 -18.20 -32.27 -24.06
N ASN A 316 -17.44 -31.71 -23.11
CA ASN A 316 -16.66 -32.48 -22.14
C ASN A 316 -16.97 -32.09 -20.69
N PRO A 317 -18.14 -32.51 -20.16
CA PRO A 317 -18.59 -32.13 -18.83
C PRO A 317 -17.73 -32.73 -17.70
N ALA A 318 -16.91 -33.75 -17.98
CA ALA A 318 -16.00 -34.34 -17.01
C ALA A 318 -14.79 -33.44 -16.69
N ARG A 319 -14.49 -32.44 -17.55
CA ARG A 319 -13.35 -31.53 -17.38
C ARG A 319 -13.70 -30.10 -17.82
N PRO A 320 -14.65 -29.43 -17.14
CA PRO A 320 -15.04 -28.07 -17.49
C PRO A 320 -13.84 -27.13 -17.34
N GLY A 321 -13.47 -26.43 -18.42
CA GLY A 321 -12.34 -25.49 -18.43
C GLY A 321 -10.95 -26.08 -18.69
N TRP A 322 -10.81 -27.39 -18.96
CA TRP A 322 -9.51 -27.99 -19.30
C TRP A 322 -8.89 -27.41 -20.57
N PHE A 323 -9.71 -27.20 -21.61
CA PHE A 323 -9.28 -26.61 -22.88
C PHE A 323 -8.69 -25.21 -22.66
N ARG A 324 -9.45 -24.35 -21.96
CA ARG A 324 -9.00 -23.01 -21.56
C ARG A 324 -7.69 -23.05 -20.80
N LYS A 325 -7.58 -23.87 -19.74
CA LYS A 325 -6.37 -23.94 -18.90
C LYS A 325 -5.13 -24.33 -19.72
N ASN A 326 -5.26 -25.25 -20.67
CA ASN A 326 -4.15 -25.63 -21.53
C ASN A 326 -3.75 -24.55 -22.53
N GLU A 327 -4.72 -23.79 -23.03
CA GLU A 327 -4.46 -22.67 -23.95
C GLU A 327 -3.71 -21.55 -23.23
N ILE A 328 -4.14 -21.18 -22.02
CA ILE A 328 -3.43 -20.24 -21.15
C ILE A 328 -1.99 -20.71 -20.89
N LEU A 329 -1.80 -21.99 -20.56
CA LEU A 329 -0.47 -22.55 -20.32
C LEU A 329 0.44 -22.46 -21.56
N ARG A 330 -0.13 -22.59 -22.77
CA ARG A 330 0.62 -22.42 -24.02
C ARG A 330 1.02 -20.95 -24.24
N LEU A 331 0.11 -20.02 -23.98
CA LEU A 331 0.39 -18.58 -24.07
C LEU A 331 1.48 -18.16 -23.09
N LYS A 332 1.42 -18.60 -21.83
CA LYS A 332 2.48 -18.37 -20.83
C LYS A 332 3.84 -18.86 -21.30
N LYS A 333 3.91 -20.09 -21.82
CA LYS A 333 5.15 -20.64 -22.37
C LYS A 333 5.68 -19.83 -23.56
N ARG A 334 4.80 -19.25 -24.38
CA ARG A 334 5.19 -18.37 -25.48
C ARG A 334 5.74 -17.04 -24.96
N ASN A 335 5.03 -16.38 -24.05
CA ASN A 335 5.43 -15.09 -23.50
C ASN A 335 6.76 -15.20 -22.73
N ALA A 336 6.95 -16.25 -21.93
CA ALA A 336 8.21 -16.51 -21.24
C ALA A 336 9.39 -16.70 -22.20
N ARG A 337 9.16 -17.27 -23.40
CA ARG A 337 10.20 -17.39 -24.44
C ARG A 337 10.54 -16.04 -25.07
N VAL A 338 9.55 -15.19 -25.30
CA VAL A 338 9.74 -13.84 -25.84
C VAL A 338 10.51 -12.98 -24.86
N GLN A 339 10.09 -12.92 -23.59
CA GLN A 339 10.80 -12.17 -22.54
C GLN A 339 12.25 -12.64 -22.38
N LYS A 340 12.48 -13.96 -22.38
CA LYS A 340 13.86 -14.49 -22.32
C LYS A 340 14.70 -14.11 -23.53
N ALA A 341 14.10 -14.05 -24.73
CA ALA A 341 14.78 -13.61 -25.94
C ALA A 341 15.09 -12.11 -25.91
N GLU A 342 14.19 -11.28 -25.38
CA GLU A 342 14.39 -9.84 -25.20
C GLU A 342 15.48 -9.54 -24.17
N GLN A 343 15.49 -10.27 -23.04
CA GLN A 343 16.56 -10.17 -22.03
C GLN A 343 17.93 -10.51 -22.64
N HIS A 344 18.04 -11.62 -23.37
CA HIS A 344 19.28 -11.98 -24.07
C HIS A 344 19.69 -10.95 -25.13
N ALA A 345 18.75 -10.35 -25.87
CA ALA A 345 19.05 -9.31 -26.84
C ALA A 345 19.57 -8.02 -26.16
N THR A 346 19.05 -7.68 -24.98
CA THR A 346 19.45 -6.50 -24.19
C THR A 346 20.82 -6.70 -23.52
N GLU A 347 21.12 -7.93 -23.06
CA GLU A 347 22.44 -8.31 -22.57
C GLU A 347 23.50 -8.29 -23.69
N GLN A 348 23.15 -8.74 -24.89
CA GLN A 348 24.06 -8.72 -26.05
C GLN A 348 24.29 -7.30 -26.61
N SER A 349 23.32 -6.39 -26.51
CA SER A 349 23.48 -5.00 -26.93
C SER A 349 24.29 -4.17 -25.93
N SER A 350 24.11 -4.42 -24.62
CA SER A 350 24.90 -3.78 -23.55
C SER A 350 26.35 -4.29 -23.49
N GLY A 351 26.59 -5.59 -23.77
CA GLY A 351 27.94 -6.15 -23.89
C GLY A 351 28.74 -5.61 -25.08
N LYS A 352 28.09 -5.24 -26.19
CA LYS A 352 28.77 -4.71 -27.40
C LYS A 352 29.19 -3.24 -27.30
N HIS A 353 28.71 -2.48 -26.30
CA HIS A 353 29.12 -1.09 -26.09
C HIS A 353 30.34 -0.92 -25.17
N VAL A 354 30.71 -1.94 -24.40
CA VAL A 354 31.90 -1.89 -23.52
C VAL A 354 33.19 -2.25 -24.27
N GLU A 355 33.12 -3.01 -25.37
CA GLU A 355 34.31 -3.54 -26.06
C GLU A 355 34.90 -2.65 -27.17
N LYS A 356 34.36 -1.43 -27.38
CA LYS A 356 34.88 -0.48 -28.40
C LYS A 356 35.52 0.79 -27.87
N ALA A 357 35.66 0.95 -26.55
CA ALA A 357 36.29 2.14 -25.96
C ALA A 357 37.79 1.98 -25.63
N ASP A 358 38.34 0.77 -25.62
CA ASP A 358 39.72 0.50 -25.14
C ASP A 358 40.75 0.15 -26.23
N ALA A 359 40.44 0.48 -27.48
CA ALA A 359 41.41 0.36 -28.57
C ALA A 359 41.38 1.60 -29.45
N THR A 360 41.96 2.71 -28.97
CA THR A 360 42.83 3.65 -29.72
C THR A 360 43.15 4.87 -28.82
N GLN A 361 44.29 4.85 -28.11
CA GLN A 361 45.31 5.92 -28.04
C GLN A 361 46.32 5.66 -26.92
#